data_AF-A0A7X4YJ49-F1
#
_entry.id   AF-A0A7X4YJ49-F1
#
_cell.length_a   1.000
_cell.length_b   1.000
_cell.length_c   1.000
_cell.angle_alpha   90.00
_cell.angle_beta   90.00
_cell.angle_gamma   90.00
#
_symmetry.space_group_name_H-M   'P 1'
#
loop_
_entity.id
_entity.type
_entity.pdbx_description
1 polymer ?
#
loop_
_entity_poly.entity_id
_entity_poly.type
_entity_poly.pdbx_seq_one_letter_code
_entity_poly.pdbx_strand_id
1 'polypeptide(L)'
;MDWSRYGNPEMVNWEGRGYFAYPEVMTMPLKGEGERLPQEGDYFQWLEALRRAKLGDFSQMPELVELGSGDTHPVNRRLCAELLGDAGPASTVDTIAERLASEEVGLELTLAWGAVLTRRGKLADVPIVLAAFERVATISDAEILPVHISGCLETEYELSDHQDYDSLDSYRNAVLNRCAELADRFGTDQVCVDGGEQLSVIGLAHRILRRLREPYFPFELRRRFECAAGIDCSSFYLDRTFRPMQASALLEAFLEDSHATWFKSGVRYFFGHRIPD
;
A
#
# COMPACT_ATOMS: atom_id res chain seq x y z
N MET A 1 20.54 5.88 -19.60
CA MET A 1 19.57 6.96 -19.83
C MET A 1 19.78 7.96 -18.69
N ASP A 2 20.09 9.21 -18.99
CA ASP A 2 20.48 10.22 -18.00
C ASP A 2 19.22 10.90 -17.44
N TRP A 3 18.75 10.40 -16.31
CA TRP A 3 17.47 10.78 -15.69
C TRP A 3 17.52 12.13 -14.95
N SER A 4 18.66 12.82 -14.92
CA SER A 4 18.87 14.03 -14.12
C SER A 4 18.36 15.34 -14.77
N ARG A 5 17.75 15.27 -15.97
CA ARG A 5 17.23 16.43 -16.70
C ARG A 5 15.71 16.61 -16.60
N TYR A 6 15.02 15.67 -15.98
CA TYR A 6 13.57 15.69 -15.85
C TYR A 6 13.22 16.19 -14.45
N GLY A 7 12.32 17.17 -14.33
CA GLY A 7 11.72 17.54 -13.06
C GLY A 7 10.97 16.31 -12.52
N ASN A 8 11.67 15.48 -11.75
CA ASN A 8 11.19 14.15 -11.41
C ASN A 8 9.99 14.25 -10.48
N PRO A 9 8.92 13.46 -10.71
CA PRO A 9 7.87 13.30 -9.72
C PRO A 9 8.53 12.81 -8.42
N GLU A 10 8.26 13.51 -7.32
CA GLU A 10 8.78 13.11 -6.02
C GLU A 10 7.94 11.94 -5.49
N MET A 11 8.64 10.92 -4.98
CA MET A 11 8.00 9.81 -4.29
C MET A 11 7.24 10.30 -3.06
N VAL A 12 6.20 9.55 -2.66
CA VAL A 12 5.45 9.86 -1.45
C VAL A 12 6.38 9.77 -0.24
N ASN A 13 6.52 10.88 0.48
CA ASN A 13 7.33 10.94 1.69
C ASN A 13 6.49 10.59 2.94
N TRP A 14 6.52 9.32 3.33
CA TRP A 14 5.80 8.80 4.50
C TRP A 14 6.42 9.22 5.85
N GLU A 15 7.67 9.70 5.89
CA GLU A 15 8.26 10.37 7.06
C GLU A 15 7.90 11.87 7.11
N GLY A 16 7.25 12.37 6.06
CA GLY A 16 6.70 13.71 5.99
C GLY A 16 5.17 13.68 5.94
N ARG A 17 4.62 14.40 4.96
CA ARG A 17 3.17 14.60 4.82
C ARG A 17 2.45 13.52 4.02
N GLY A 18 3.12 12.45 3.59
CA GLY A 18 2.48 11.39 2.80
C GLY A 18 1.68 11.96 1.62
N TYR A 19 0.43 11.53 1.47
CA TYR A 19 -0.46 12.08 0.45
C TYR A 19 -0.89 13.54 0.71
N PHE A 20 -0.80 14.06 1.93
CA PHE A 20 -1.08 15.48 2.23
C PHE A 20 -0.04 16.44 1.67
N ALA A 21 1.11 15.95 1.19
CA ALA A 21 2.10 16.77 0.49
C ALA A 21 1.59 17.28 -0.88
N TYR A 22 0.67 16.56 -1.51
CA TYR A 22 0.21 16.85 -2.86
C TYR A 22 -0.94 17.87 -2.86
N PRO A 23 -0.90 18.86 -3.77
CA PRO A 23 -1.84 19.98 -3.78
C PRO A 23 -3.28 19.53 -4.10
N GLU A 24 -4.26 20.19 -3.49
CA GLU A 24 -5.69 19.99 -3.78
C GLU A 24 -6.13 20.71 -5.07
N VAL A 25 -5.42 21.78 -5.44
CA VAL A 25 -5.70 22.59 -6.62
C VAL A 25 -4.55 22.44 -7.61
N MET A 26 -4.86 21.96 -8.81
CA MET A 26 -3.89 21.92 -9.91
C MET A 26 -3.86 23.27 -10.62
N THR A 27 -2.76 24.02 -10.49
CA THR A 27 -2.43 25.05 -11.48
C THR A 27 -1.73 24.39 -12.64
N MET A 28 -2.48 24.11 -13.70
CA MET A 28 -1.90 23.74 -15.00
C MET A 28 -0.90 24.84 -15.38
N PRO A 29 0.37 24.53 -15.67
CA PRO A 29 1.26 25.51 -16.27
C PRO A 29 0.60 26.02 -17.55
N LEU A 30 0.51 27.34 -17.70
CA LEU A 30 0.09 27.99 -18.94
C LEU A 30 0.92 27.37 -20.07
N LYS A 31 0.26 26.78 -21.07
CA LYS A 31 0.88 26.13 -22.24
C LYS A 31 1.99 27.03 -22.80
N GLY A 32 3.24 26.75 -22.46
CA GLY A 32 4.39 27.21 -23.21
C GLY A 32 4.47 26.38 -24.47
N GLU A 33 4.57 27.03 -25.63
CA GLU A 33 4.87 26.35 -26.88
C GLU A 33 6.27 25.73 -26.79
N GLY A 34 6.35 24.41 -26.61
CA GLY A 34 7.60 23.67 -26.65
C GLY A 34 7.59 22.43 -25.77
N GLU A 35 7.48 21.25 -26.40
CA GLU A 35 7.73 19.92 -25.84
C GLU A 35 6.89 19.50 -24.62
N ARG A 36 5.71 18.91 -24.87
CA ARG A 36 5.06 18.04 -23.88
C ARG A 36 5.95 16.83 -23.63
N LEU A 37 6.58 16.77 -22.47
CA LEU A 37 7.25 15.56 -22.02
C LEU A 37 6.19 14.50 -21.65
N PRO A 38 6.31 13.24 -22.11
CA PRO A 38 5.38 12.16 -21.74
C PRO A 38 5.20 11.99 -20.23
N GLN A 39 6.24 12.28 -19.45
CA GLN A 39 6.28 12.15 -17.99
C GLN A 39 5.41 13.17 -17.24
N GLU A 40 5.11 14.33 -17.82
CA GLU A 40 4.22 15.31 -17.18
C GLU A 40 2.76 14.84 -17.22
N GLY A 41 2.32 14.26 -18.35
CA GLY A 41 0.96 13.77 -18.53
C GLY A 41 0.59 12.66 -17.54
N ASP A 42 1.50 11.69 -17.38
CA ASP A 42 1.35 10.57 -16.43
C ASP A 42 1.20 11.06 -14.99
N TYR A 43 2.05 12.00 -14.58
CA TYR A 43 2.01 12.54 -13.22
C TYR A 43 0.73 13.34 -12.96
N PHE A 44 0.24 14.12 -13.94
CA PHE A 44 -1.04 14.82 -13.81
C PHE A 44 -2.23 13.86 -13.71
N GLN A 45 -2.21 12.76 -14.46
CA GLN A 45 -3.26 11.74 -14.38
C GLN A 45 -3.28 11.07 -13.00
N TRP A 46 -2.10 10.73 -12.47
CA TRP A 46 -1.98 10.20 -11.12
C TRP A 46 -2.46 11.20 -10.05
N LEU A 47 -2.09 12.49 -10.16
CA LEU A 47 -2.54 13.54 -9.25
C LEU A 47 -4.05 13.72 -9.25
N GLU A 48 -4.68 13.72 -10.41
CA GLU A 48 -6.13 13.85 -10.53
C GLU A 48 -6.84 12.64 -9.91
N ALA A 49 -6.32 11.41 -10.12
CA ALA A 49 -6.83 10.22 -9.49
C ALA A 49 -6.71 10.27 -7.96
N LEU A 50 -5.55 10.72 -7.43
CA LEU A 50 -5.35 10.93 -5.99
C LEU A 50 -6.36 11.95 -5.44
N ARG A 51 -6.52 13.10 -6.10
CA ARG A 51 -7.42 14.18 -5.68
C ARG A 51 -8.86 13.70 -5.61
N ARG A 52 -9.34 12.96 -6.61
CA ARG A 52 -10.68 12.39 -6.63
C ARG A 52 -10.88 11.34 -5.56
N ALA A 53 -9.91 10.46 -5.36
CA ALA A 53 -9.96 9.43 -4.34
C ALA A 53 -10.05 10.02 -2.93
N LYS A 54 -9.32 11.11 -2.65
CA LYS A 54 -9.44 11.85 -1.38
C LYS A 54 -10.84 12.39 -1.11
N LEU A 55 -11.65 12.57 -2.15
CA LEU A 55 -13.05 13.01 -2.09
C LEU A 55 -14.05 11.84 -2.18
N GLY A 56 -13.56 10.59 -2.17
CA GLY A 56 -14.37 9.38 -2.27
C GLY A 56 -14.77 8.98 -3.70
N ASP A 57 -14.23 9.63 -4.73
CA ASP A 57 -14.42 9.22 -6.13
C ASP A 57 -13.24 8.35 -6.59
N PHE A 58 -13.49 7.05 -6.68
CA PHE A 58 -12.50 6.04 -7.09
C PHE A 58 -12.56 5.68 -8.58
N SER A 59 -13.35 6.41 -9.38
CA SER A 59 -13.62 6.07 -10.79
C SER A 59 -12.38 6.05 -11.70
N GLN A 60 -11.31 6.74 -11.32
CA GLN A 60 -10.06 6.80 -12.09
C GLN A 60 -9.02 5.73 -11.71
N MET A 61 -9.28 4.93 -10.68
CA MET A 61 -8.33 3.88 -10.27
C MET A 61 -8.01 2.87 -11.37
N PRO A 62 -8.96 2.41 -12.22
CA PRO A 62 -8.64 1.51 -13.33
C PRO A 62 -7.60 2.07 -14.31
N GLU A 63 -7.60 3.38 -14.54
CA GLU A 63 -6.65 4.01 -15.47
C GLU A 63 -5.20 3.94 -14.96
N LEU A 64 -5.01 3.92 -13.64
CA LEU A 64 -3.69 3.81 -13.03
C LEU A 64 -3.06 2.43 -13.23
N VAL A 65 -3.86 1.40 -13.48
CA VAL A 65 -3.36 0.05 -13.80
C VAL A 65 -2.58 0.12 -15.10
N GLU A 66 -3.19 0.68 -16.15
CA GLU A 66 -2.55 0.80 -17.46
C GLU A 66 -1.38 1.79 -17.44
N LEU A 67 -1.55 2.91 -16.73
CA LEU A 67 -0.49 3.90 -16.55
C LEU A 67 0.77 3.30 -15.90
N GLY A 68 0.59 2.54 -14.81
CA GLY A 68 1.69 1.88 -14.10
C GLY A 68 2.29 0.68 -14.83
N SER A 69 1.52 0.07 -15.74
CA SER A 69 1.94 -1.13 -16.50
C SER A 69 2.72 -0.80 -17.77
N GLY A 70 2.61 0.42 -18.29
CA GLY A 70 3.32 0.87 -19.47
C GLY A 70 4.84 1.06 -19.25
N ASP A 71 5.51 1.50 -20.32
CA ASP A 71 6.92 1.94 -20.28
C ASP A 71 7.03 3.33 -19.61
N THR A 72 6.72 3.36 -18.32
CA THR A 72 6.75 4.57 -17.50
C THR A 72 7.97 4.58 -16.58
N HIS A 73 8.31 5.77 -16.08
CA HIS A 73 9.40 5.96 -15.14
C HIS A 73 9.16 5.11 -13.87
N PRO A 74 10.18 4.47 -13.28
CA PRO A 74 10.01 3.62 -12.08
C PRO A 74 9.26 4.30 -10.93
N VAL A 75 9.46 5.61 -10.77
CA VAL A 75 8.72 6.41 -9.77
C VAL A 75 7.22 6.45 -10.08
N ASN A 76 6.80 6.64 -11.32
CA ASN A 76 5.38 6.67 -11.69
C ASN A 76 4.72 5.31 -11.48
N ARG A 77 5.41 4.22 -11.85
CA ARG A 77 4.95 2.85 -11.56
C ARG A 77 4.72 2.67 -10.06
N ARG A 78 5.69 3.09 -9.25
CA ARG A 78 5.59 3.01 -7.79
C ARG A 78 4.45 3.87 -7.24
N LEU A 79 4.29 5.10 -7.71
CA LEU A 79 3.19 5.98 -7.30
C LEU A 79 1.82 5.37 -7.63
N CYS A 80 1.67 4.78 -8.82
CA CYS A 80 0.45 4.07 -9.21
C CYS A 80 0.20 2.87 -8.28
N ALA A 81 1.22 2.05 -8.03
CA ALA A 81 1.11 0.88 -7.15
C ALA A 81 0.81 1.23 -5.68
N GLU A 82 1.36 2.33 -5.17
CA GLU A 82 1.04 2.84 -3.83
C GLU A 82 -0.44 3.26 -3.77
N LEU A 83 -0.89 4.10 -4.71
CA LEU A 83 -2.27 4.58 -4.70
C LEU A 83 -3.30 3.48 -4.96
N LEU A 84 -3.02 2.54 -5.88
CA LEU A 84 -3.87 1.37 -6.13
C LEU A 84 -3.95 0.46 -4.90
N GLY A 85 -2.84 0.24 -4.20
CA GLY A 85 -2.82 -0.55 -2.96
C GLY A 85 -3.64 0.09 -1.84
N ASP A 86 -3.55 1.41 -1.68
CA ASP A 86 -4.23 2.14 -0.61
C ASP A 86 -5.70 2.43 -0.94
N ALA A 87 -6.04 2.76 -2.19
CA ALA A 87 -7.35 3.29 -2.61
C ALA A 87 -8.07 2.50 -3.72
N GLY A 88 -7.45 1.50 -4.32
CA GLY A 88 -8.01 0.75 -5.44
C GLY A 88 -9.28 -0.04 -5.07
N PRO A 89 -10.40 0.15 -5.79
CA PRO A 89 -11.59 -0.69 -5.67
C PRO A 89 -11.29 -2.16 -5.85
N ALA A 90 -12.05 -3.03 -5.19
CA ALA A 90 -11.85 -4.48 -5.28
C ALA A 90 -11.85 -4.97 -6.73
N SER A 91 -12.80 -4.53 -7.56
CA SER A 91 -12.85 -4.89 -8.99
C SER A 91 -11.58 -4.52 -9.76
N THR A 92 -10.95 -3.39 -9.43
CA THR A 92 -9.69 -2.96 -10.06
C THR A 92 -8.51 -3.81 -9.59
N VAL A 93 -8.44 -4.09 -8.28
CA VAL A 93 -7.35 -4.88 -7.71
C VAL A 93 -7.49 -6.37 -8.06
N ASP A 94 -8.72 -6.88 -8.20
CA ASP A 94 -8.99 -8.24 -8.68
C ASP A 94 -8.49 -8.42 -10.13
N THR A 95 -8.64 -7.41 -11.01
CA THR A 95 -8.01 -7.44 -12.34
C THR A 95 -6.48 -7.55 -12.27
N ILE A 96 -5.84 -6.84 -11.32
CA ILE A 96 -4.39 -6.96 -11.11
C ILE A 96 -4.02 -8.37 -10.62
N ALA A 97 -4.80 -8.93 -9.69
CA ALA A 97 -4.61 -10.28 -9.17
C ALA A 97 -4.73 -11.34 -10.27
N GLU A 98 -5.76 -11.24 -11.12
CA GLU A 98 -5.98 -12.13 -12.27
C GLU A 98 -4.81 -12.07 -13.24
N ARG A 99 -4.32 -10.87 -13.59
CA ARG A 99 -3.17 -10.69 -14.48
C ARG A 99 -1.89 -11.23 -13.86
N LEU A 100 -1.60 -10.94 -12.59
CA LEU A 100 -0.41 -11.47 -11.90
C LEU A 100 -0.42 -13.00 -11.80
N ALA A 101 -1.60 -13.61 -11.69
CA ALA A 101 -1.77 -15.07 -11.63
C ALA A 101 -1.63 -15.76 -12.99
N SER A 102 -2.04 -15.10 -14.08
CA SER A 102 -2.16 -15.72 -15.42
C SER A 102 -1.09 -15.29 -16.42
N GLU A 103 -0.47 -14.13 -16.24
CA GLU A 103 0.50 -13.55 -17.16
C GLU A 103 1.95 -13.70 -16.64
N GLU A 104 2.89 -13.90 -17.56
CA GLU A 104 4.31 -13.75 -17.28
C GLU A 104 4.67 -12.27 -17.38
N VAL A 105 4.66 -11.59 -16.23
CA VAL A 105 5.06 -10.18 -16.12
C VAL A 105 6.51 -10.06 -15.65
N GLY A 106 7.21 -9.04 -16.13
CA GLY A 106 8.59 -8.77 -15.71
C GLY A 106 8.69 -8.38 -14.23
N LEU A 107 9.90 -8.53 -13.66
CA LEU A 107 10.20 -8.30 -12.23
C LEU A 107 9.55 -7.03 -11.69
N GLU A 108 9.75 -5.89 -12.35
CA GLU A 108 9.21 -4.59 -11.93
C GLU A 108 7.70 -4.59 -11.69
N LEU A 109 6.94 -5.26 -12.57
CA LEU A 109 5.48 -5.39 -12.40
C LEU A 109 5.13 -6.44 -11.37
N THR A 110 5.91 -7.53 -11.27
CA THR A 110 5.76 -8.50 -10.17
C THR A 110 5.85 -7.83 -8.81
N LEU A 111 6.87 -6.98 -8.60
CA LEU A 111 7.07 -6.23 -7.35
C LEU A 111 5.95 -5.22 -7.13
N ALA A 112 5.63 -4.43 -8.15
CA ALA A 112 4.60 -3.38 -8.06
C ALA A 112 3.22 -3.97 -7.74
N TRP A 113 2.79 -4.99 -8.48
CA TRP A 113 1.48 -5.63 -8.27
C TRP A 113 1.46 -6.48 -7.01
N GLY A 114 2.54 -7.17 -6.66
CA GLY A 114 2.66 -7.86 -5.38
C GLY A 114 2.48 -6.90 -4.20
N ALA A 115 3.04 -5.70 -4.29
CA ALA A 115 2.83 -4.63 -3.32
C ALA A 115 1.37 -4.11 -3.30
N VAL A 116 0.69 -4.01 -4.44
CA VAL A 116 -0.74 -3.63 -4.49
C VAL A 116 -1.60 -4.65 -3.74
N LEU A 117 -1.42 -5.94 -4.03
CA LEU A 117 -2.21 -7.03 -3.44
C LEU A 117 -1.99 -7.15 -1.92
N THR A 118 -0.74 -7.11 -1.47
CA THR A 118 -0.41 -7.15 -0.03
C THR A 118 -0.86 -5.87 0.70
N ARG A 119 -0.85 -4.71 0.05
CA ARG A 119 -1.45 -3.48 0.62
C ARG A 119 -2.96 -3.58 0.77
N ARG A 120 -3.66 -4.09 -0.24
CA ARG A 120 -5.10 -4.41 -0.13
C ARG A 120 -5.35 -5.35 1.04
N GLY A 121 -4.50 -6.37 1.19
CA GLY A 121 -4.50 -7.29 2.32
C GLY A 121 -5.58 -8.37 2.25
N LYS A 122 -6.24 -8.59 1.11
CA LYS A 122 -7.20 -9.69 0.98
C LYS A 122 -6.46 -11.02 1.09
N LEU A 123 -6.89 -11.89 2.01
CA LEU A 123 -6.17 -13.11 2.34
C LEU A 123 -6.02 -14.05 1.11
N ALA A 124 -7.04 -14.13 0.26
CA ALA A 124 -6.99 -14.87 -1.00
C ALA A 124 -5.96 -14.35 -2.02
N ASP A 125 -5.46 -13.12 -1.87
CA ASP A 125 -4.44 -12.57 -2.77
C ASP A 125 -3.03 -13.07 -2.39
N VAL A 126 -2.82 -13.54 -1.15
CA VAL A 126 -1.49 -13.95 -0.66
C VAL A 126 -0.91 -15.14 -1.45
N PRO A 127 -1.65 -16.22 -1.75
CA PRO A 127 -1.15 -17.30 -2.59
C PRO A 127 -0.75 -16.84 -4.00
N ILE A 128 -1.40 -15.81 -4.54
CA ILE A 128 -1.06 -15.24 -5.85
C ILE A 128 0.30 -14.54 -5.78
N VAL A 129 0.51 -13.71 -4.75
CA VAL A 129 1.79 -13.01 -4.53
C VAL A 129 2.92 -14.00 -4.26
N LEU A 130 2.67 -15.05 -3.46
CA LEU A 130 3.61 -16.12 -3.21
C LEU A 130 4.04 -16.81 -4.51
N ALA A 131 3.07 -17.23 -5.34
CA ALA A 131 3.36 -17.84 -6.63
C ALA A 131 4.11 -16.89 -7.57
N ALA A 132 3.88 -15.58 -7.47
CA ALA A 132 4.64 -14.58 -8.20
C ALA A 132 6.09 -14.48 -7.73
N PHE A 133 6.31 -14.43 -6.41
CA PHE A 133 7.64 -14.42 -5.81
C PHE A 133 8.46 -15.64 -6.23
N GLU A 134 7.89 -16.84 -6.21
CA GLU A 134 8.61 -18.06 -6.56
C GLU A 134 9.18 -18.06 -7.98
N ARG A 135 8.54 -17.36 -8.93
CA ARG A 135 9.06 -17.20 -10.29
C ARG A 135 10.30 -16.32 -10.37
N VAL A 136 10.48 -15.43 -9.40
CA VAL A 136 11.56 -14.44 -9.36
C VAL A 136 12.48 -14.58 -8.14
N ALA A 137 12.33 -15.65 -7.34
CA ALA A 137 13.00 -15.82 -6.05
C ALA A 137 14.54 -15.83 -6.13
N THR A 138 15.11 -16.07 -7.31
CA THR A 138 16.56 -16.00 -7.53
C THR A 138 17.10 -14.57 -7.64
N ILE A 139 16.23 -13.56 -7.65
CA ILE A 139 16.58 -12.14 -7.79
C ILE A 139 16.44 -11.48 -6.42
N SER A 140 17.52 -10.94 -5.86
CA SER A 140 17.52 -10.36 -4.50
C SER A 140 16.48 -9.24 -4.31
N ASP A 141 16.23 -8.42 -5.33
CA ASP A 141 15.19 -7.38 -5.24
C ASP A 141 13.78 -7.95 -4.98
N ALA A 142 13.53 -9.23 -5.30
CA ALA A 142 12.26 -9.89 -5.04
C ALA A 142 12.04 -10.27 -3.56
N GLU A 143 13.06 -10.18 -2.71
CA GLU A 143 13.00 -10.48 -1.27
C GLU A 143 12.07 -9.52 -0.51
N ILE A 144 11.69 -8.39 -1.13
CA ILE A 144 10.66 -7.50 -0.59
C ILE A 144 9.25 -8.15 -0.55
N LEU A 145 8.97 -9.12 -1.43
CA LEU A 145 7.66 -9.77 -1.48
C LEU A 145 7.39 -10.65 -0.25
N PRO A 146 8.32 -11.51 0.21
CA PRO A 146 8.22 -12.16 1.52
C PRO A 146 7.95 -11.18 2.68
N VAL A 147 8.65 -10.05 2.73
CA VAL A 147 8.41 -9.01 3.76
C VAL A 147 6.97 -8.49 3.71
N HIS A 148 6.44 -8.24 2.51
CA HIS A 148 5.06 -7.80 2.33
C HIS A 148 4.03 -8.89 2.69
N ILE A 149 4.26 -10.14 2.29
CA ILE A 149 3.43 -11.30 2.65
C ILE A 149 3.35 -11.44 4.17
N SER A 150 4.51 -11.44 4.83
CA SER A 150 4.59 -11.56 6.28
C SER A 150 3.87 -10.43 7.00
N GLY A 151 4.04 -9.18 6.55
CA GLY A 151 3.30 -8.03 7.10
C GLY A 151 1.77 -8.12 6.98
N CYS A 152 1.23 -8.89 6.02
CA CYS A 152 -0.20 -9.19 5.96
C CYS A 152 -0.62 -10.25 6.99
N LEU A 153 0.20 -11.28 7.18
CA LEU A 153 -0.16 -12.51 7.89
C LEU A 153 0.15 -12.50 9.40
N GLU A 154 1.06 -11.64 9.84
CA GLU A 154 1.56 -11.62 11.21
C GLU A 154 2.25 -10.28 11.57
N THR A 155 2.55 -10.09 12.85
CA THR A 155 3.19 -8.86 13.35
C THR A 155 4.67 -9.04 13.68
N GLU A 156 5.10 -10.29 13.81
CA GLU A 156 6.40 -10.76 14.27
C GLU A 156 7.43 -10.83 13.13
N TYR A 157 6.95 -10.87 11.89
CA TYR A 157 7.74 -10.96 10.67
C TYR A 157 8.55 -12.25 10.48
N GLU A 158 8.10 -13.39 11.04
CA GLU A 158 8.79 -14.69 10.93
C GLU A 158 8.85 -15.23 9.48
N LEU A 159 7.82 -14.95 8.68
CA LEU A 159 7.72 -15.30 7.26
C LEU A 159 8.44 -14.29 6.34
N SER A 160 9.13 -13.30 6.89
CA SER A 160 9.71 -12.21 6.08
C SER A 160 10.99 -12.58 5.36
N ASP A 161 11.70 -13.61 5.84
CA ASP A 161 12.91 -14.12 5.23
C ASP A 161 12.73 -15.58 4.79
N HIS A 162 12.59 -15.79 3.48
CA HIS A 162 12.46 -17.13 2.92
C HIS A 162 13.74 -17.98 3.06
N GLN A 163 14.91 -17.35 3.29
CA GLN A 163 16.19 -18.05 3.43
C GLN A 163 16.35 -18.73 4.79
N ASP A 164 15.54 -18.35 5.78
CA ASP A 164 15.48 -19.02 7.09
C ASP A 164 14.85 -20.43 7.01
N TYR A 165 14.30 -20.79 5.85
CA TYR A 165 13.69 -22.09 5.59
C TYR A 165 14.63 -23.01 4.80
N ASP A 166 14.51 -24.32 5.04
CA ASP A 166 15.32 -25.34 4.36
C ASP A 166 15.18 -25.32 2.82
N SER A 167 14.04 -24.86 2.31
CA SER A 167 13.75 -24.75 0.88
C SER A 167 12.60 -23.78 0.60
N LEU A 168 12.48 -23.34 -0.65
CA LEU A 168 11.32 -22.57 -1.12
C LEU A 168 10.00 -23.33 -0.93
N ASP A 169 9.99 -24.65 -1.08
CA ASP A 169 8.79 -25.47 -0.81
C ASP A 169 8.41 -25.44 0.68
N SER A 170 9.40 -25.47 1.58
CA SER A 170 9.15 -25.35 3.02
C SER A 170 8.60 -23.97 3.38
N TYR A 171 9.17 -22.90 2.80
CA TYR A 171 8.67 -21.53 2.95
C TYR A 171 7.24 -21.40 2.41
N ARG A 172 6.96 -21.92 1.20
CA ARG A 172 5.62 -21.95 0.60
C ARG A 172 4.61 -22.59 1.55
N ASN A 173 4.94 -23.76 2.09
CA ASN A 173 4.05 -24.47 3.00
C ASN A 173 3.80 -23.68 4.29
N ALA A 174 4.80 -23.00 4.85
CA ALA A 174 4.62 -22.15 6.02
C ALA A 174 3.64 -20.99 5.76
N VAL A 175 3.80 -20.28 4.63
CA VAL A 175 2.89 -19.21 4.21
C VAL A 175 1.48 -19.73 3.99
N LEU A 176 1.31 -20.83 3.25
CA LEU A 176 -0.01 -21.39 2.95
C LEU A 176 -0.72 -21.94 4.19
N ASN A 177 0.02 -22.56 5.12
CA ASN A 177 -0.54 -22.99 6.41
C ASN A 177 -1.04 -21.79 7.20
N ARG A 178 -0.25 -20.70 7.24
CA ARG A 178 -0.68 -19.48 7.91
C ARG A 178 -1.92 -18.87 7.28
N CYS A 179 -2.02 -18.88 5.95
CA CYS A 179 -3.24 -18.46 5.26
C CYS A 179 -4.45 -19.34 5.64
N ALA A 180 -4.27 -20.66 5.68
CA ALA A 180 -5.34 -21.59 6.06
C ALA A 180 -5.81 -21.36 7.51
N GLU A 181 -4.89 -21.18 8.46
CA GLU A 181 -5.21 -20.85 9.84
C GLU A 181 -6.06 -19.58 9.97
N LEU A 182 -5.70 -18.52 9.24
CA LEU A 182 -6.44 -17.27 9.25
C LEU A 182 -7.81 -17.42 8.56
N ALA A 183 -7.86 -18.14 7.44
CA ALA A 183 -9.11 -18.40 6.74
C ALA A 183 -10.09 -19.20 7.61
N ASP A 184 -9.61 -20.21 8.34
CA ASP A 184 -10.39 -20.97 9.32
C ASP A 184 -10.86 -20.09 10.48
N ARG A 185 -9.97 -19.24 11.02
CA ARG A 185 -10.30 -18.29 12.10
C ARG A 185 -11.40 -17.31 11.70
N PHE A 186 -11.39 -16.82 10.47
CA PHE A 186 -12.38 -15.84 9.98
C PHE A 186 -13.56 -16.47 9.24
N GLY A 187 -13.52 -17.78 8.96
CA GLY A 187 -14.52 -18.51 8.18
C GLY A 187 -14.52 -18.19 6.68
N THR A 188 -13.50 -17.48 6.18
CA THR A 188 -13.36 -17.09 4.77
C THR A 188 -11.95 -16.59 4.47
N ASP A 189 -11.50 -16.72 3.22
CA ASP A 189 -10.28 -16.12 2.67
C ASP A 189 -10.54 -14.78 1.95
N GLN A 190 -11.80 -14.35 1.83
CA GLN A 190 -12.16 -13.08 1.18
C GLN A 190 -12.00 -11.87 2.11
N VAL A 191 -11.56 -12.09 3.35
CA VAL A 191 -11.35 -11.05 4.35
C VAL A 191 -10.06 -10.26 4.09
N CYS A 192 -10.11 -8.95 4.27
CA CYS A 192 -8.92 -8.11 4.31
C CYS A 192 -8.26 -8.20 5.69
N VAL A 193 -6.97 -8.50 5.73
CA VAL A 193 -6.13 -8.63 6.92
C VAL A 193 -4.94 -7.68 6.88
N ASP A 194 -4.46 -7.33 8.06
CA ASP A 194 -3.20 -6.62 8.28
C ASP A 194 -2.56 -7.19 9.54
N GLY A 195 -1.32 -7.65 9.45
CA GLY A 195 -0.61 -8.32 10.55
C GLY A 195 -1.42 -9.44 11.22
N GLY A 196 -2.06 -10.31 10.43
CA GLY A 196 -2.79 -11.49 10.92
C GLY A 196 -4.14 -11.20 11.60
N GLU A 197 -4.59 -9.95 11.60
CA GLU A 197 -5.90 -9.56 12.14
C GLU A 197 -6.77 -8.98 11.04
N GLN A 198 -8.09 -9.06 11.21
CA GLN A 198 -9.02 -8.39 10.28
C GLN A 198 -8.73 -6.88 10.26
N LEU A 199 -8.65 -6.32 9.05
CA LEU A 199 -8.36 -4.91 8.83
C LEU A 199 -9.38 -4.02 9.56
N SER A 200 -8.90 -3.08 10.36
CA SER A 200 -9.74 -2.15 11.12
C SER A 200 -8.97 -0.86 11.40
N VAL A 201 -9.54 0.30 11.07
CA VAL A 201 -8.90 1.61 11.35
C VAL A 201 -8.72 1.81 12.86
N ILE A 202 -9.73 1.45 13.66
CA ILE A 202 -9.67 1.47 15.12
C ILE A 202 -8.66 0.44 15.64
N GLY A 203 -8.65 -0.77 15.06
CA GLY A 203 -7.68 -1.81 15.41
C GLY A 203 -6.24 -1.37 15.13
N LEU A 204 -6.03 -0.68 14.01
CA LEU A 204 -4.75 -0.14 13.59
C LEU A 204 -4.28 0.97 14.53
N ALA A 205 -5.15 1.90 14.95
CA ALA A 205 -4.80 2.93 15.93
C ALA A 205 -4.34 2.32 17.26
N HIS A 206 -5.07 1.33 17.80
CA HIS A 206 -4.64 0.61 19.00
C HIS A 206 -3.33 -0.16 18.80
N ARG A 207 -3.13 -0.79 17.63
CA ARG A 207 -1.88 -1.48 17.29
C ARG A 207 -0.72 -0.50 17.29
N ILE A 208 -0.87 0.65 16.65
CA ILE A 208 0.15 1.70 16.64
C ILE A 208 0.48 2.11 18.08
N LEU A 209 -0.53 2.42 18.92
CA LEU A 209 -0.34 2.79 20.32
C LEU A 209 0.48 1.77 21.12
N ARG A 210 0.24 0.47 20.90
CA ARG A 210 1.03 -0.60 21.55
C ARG A 210 2.49 -0.60 21.09
N ARG A 211 2.74 -0.33 19.81
CA ARG A 211 4.07 -0.35 19.20
C ARG A 211 4.87 0.94 19.37
N LEU A 212 4.28 2.04 19.85
CA LEU A 212 4.99 3.30 20.11
C LEU A 212 6.19 3.16 21.08
N ARG A 213 6.21 2.09 21.87
CA ARG A 213 7.27 1.79 22.85
C ARG A 213 8.41 0.94 22.27
N GLU A 214 8.26 0.45 21.05
CA GLU A 214 9.27 -0.37 20.40
C GLU A 214 10.41 0.51 19.84
N PRO A 215 11.64 -0.02 19.77
CA PRO A 215 12.80 0.74 19.29
C PRO A 215 12.71 1.13 17.81
N TYR A 216 11.91 0.41 17.03
CA TYR A 216 11.67 0.67 15.62
C TYR A 216 10.17 0.76 15.35
N PHE A 217 9.74 1.88 14.77
CA PHE A 217 8.36 2.09 14.40
C PHE A 217 8.15 1.88 12.90
N PRO A 218 7.34 0.90 12.47
CA PRO A 218 7.13 0.64 11.05
C PRO A 218 6.28 1.74 10.40
N PHE A 219 6.87 2.46 9.43
CA PHE A 219 6.19 3.52 8.68
C PHE A 219 4.92 3.04 7.97
N GLU A 220 4.84 1.76 7.64
CA GLU A 220 3.70 1.06 7.06
C GLU A 220 2.42 1.23 7.90
N LEU A 221 2.51 1.14 9.24
CA LEU A 221 1.35 1.32 10.11
C LEU A 221 0.85 2.77 10.06
N ARG A 222 1.77 3.74 10.06
CA ARG A 222 1.43 5.17 9.89
C ARG A 222 0.83 5.44 8.53
N ARG A 223 1.35 4.87 7.43
CA ARG A 223 0.73 4.99 6.10
C ARG A 223 -0.70 4.47 6.14
N ARG A 224 -0.90 3.20 6.52
CA ARG A 224 -2.22 2.56 6.52
C ARG A 224 -3.25 3.37 7.33
N PHE A 225 -2.83 3.90 8.50
CA PHE A 225 -3.72 4.70 9.34
C PHE A 225 -4.02 6.06 8.71
N GLU A 226 -3.00 6.80 8.26
CA GLU A 226 -3.18 8.10 7.59
C GLU A 226 -4.09 7.97 6.37
N CYS A 227 -3.80 6.99 5.50
CA CYS A 227 -4.56 6.75 4.28
C CYS A 227 -6.00 6.37 4.59
N ALA A 228 -6.26 5.50 5.58
CA ALA A 228 -7.62 5.08 5.88
C ALA A 228 -8.44 6.17 6.59
N ALA A 229 -7.85 6.82 7.60
CA ALA A 229 -8.53 7.81 8.43
C ALA A 229 -8.64 9.19 7.77
N GLY A 230 -7.75 9.51 6.82
CA GLY A 230 -7.65 10.86 6.26
C GLY A 230 -7.13 11.89 7.26
N ILE A 231 -6.22 11.48 8.15
CA ILE A 231 -5.63 12.35 9.18
C ILE A 231 -4.13 12.50 8.91
N ASP A 232 -3.66 13.74 8.75
CA ASP A 232 -2.23 14.05 8.54
C ASP A 232 -1.40 13.63 9.75
N CYS A 233 -0.60 12.58 9.57
CA CYS A 233 0.26 11.98 10.58
C CYS A 233 1.70 12.51 10.50
N SER A 234 1.97 13.60 9.78
CA SER A 234 3.32 14.18 9.68
C SER A 234 3.94 14.53 11.03
N SER A 235 3.13 14.82 12.05
CA SER A 235 3.58 15.07 13.42
C SER A 235 4.25 13.87 14.10
N PHE A 236 4.15 12.67 13.52
CA PHE A 236 4.85 11.47 13.98
C PHE A 236 6.36 11.60 13.80
N TYR A 237 6.83 12.52 12.95
CA TYR A 237 8.24 12.73 12.69
C TYR A 237 8.59 14.20 12.75
N LEU A 238 9.78 14.48 13.26
CA LEU A 238 10.42 15.79 13.14
C LEU A 238 11.87 15.55 12.76
N ASP A 239 12.32 16.13 11.64
CA ASP A 239 13.67 15.92 11.11
C ASP A 239 14.04 14.43 10.99
N ARG A 240 13.11 13.62 10.42
CA ARG A 240 13.19 12.15 10.28
C ARG A 240 13.30 11.38 11.60
N THR A 241 13.14 12.05 12.74
CA THR A 241 13.14 11.42 14.06
C THR A 241 11.72 11.12 14.49
N PHE A 242 11.44 9.86 14.81
CA PHE A 242 10.13 9.44 15.29
C PHE A 242 9.77 10.08 16.64
N ARG A 243 8.51 10.50 16.79
CA ARG A 243 7.96 11.30 17.88
C ARG A 243 6.80 10.55 18.56
N PRO A 244 7.07 9.57 19.42
CA PRO A 244 6.04 8.69 19.98
C PRO A 244 4.98 9.42 20.81
N MET A 245 5.34 10.49 21.52
CA MET A 245 4.35 11.27 22.30
C MET A 245 3.36 12.02 21.40
N GLN A 246 3.84 12.60 20.30
CA GLN A 246 2.99 13.27 19.31
C GLN A 246 2.07 12.26 18.62
N ALA A 247 2.60 11.09 18.26
CA ALA A 247 1.81 9.99 17.71
C ALA A 247 0.71 9.52 18.69
N SER A 248 1.05 9.34 19.98
CA SER A 248 0.08 8.94 21.02
C SER A 248 -1.07 9.94 21.12
N ALA A 249 -0.75 11.24 21.24
CA ALA A 249 -1.76 12.28 21.39
C ALA A 249 -2.72 12.35 20.19
N LEU A 250 -2.21 12.19 18.96
CA LEU A 250 -3.05 12.18 17.76
C LEU A 250 -3.98 10.97 17.73
N LEU A 251 -3.48 9.79 18.07
CA LEU A 251 -4.25 8.54 18.03
C LEU A 251 -5.28 8.47 19.15
N GLU A 252 -4.94 8.94 20.35
CA GLU A 252 -5.88 9.06 21.48
C GLU A 252 -7.01 10.02 21.13
N ALA A 253 -6.69 11.20 20.59
CA ALA A 253 -7.70 12.15 20.11
C ALA A 253 -8.61 11.55 19.03
N PHE A 254 -8.05 10.77 18.09
CA PHE A 254 -8.85 10.04 17.11
C PHE A 254 -9.80 9.04 17.78
N LEU A 255 -9.31 8.24 18.72
CA LEU A 255 -10.11 7.20 19.40
C LEU A 255 -11.20 7.79 20.32
N GLU A 256 -11.00 8.99 20.85
CA GLU A 256 -11.98 9.73 21.65
C GLU A 256 -13.04 10.43 20.78
N ASP A 257 -12.76 10.66 19.49
CA ASP A 257 -13.72 11.27 18.57
C ASP A 257 -14.86 10.29 18.22
N SER A 258 -16.09 10.75 18.41
CA SER A 258 -17.30 10.06 17.96
C SER A 258 -17.27 9.62 16.48
N HIS A 259 -16.56 10.34 15.61
CA HIS A 259 -16.40 10.00 14.19
C HIS A 259 -15.65 8.66 13.99
N ALA A 260 -14.77 8.27 14.93
CA ALA A 260 -14.07 6.99 14.85
C ALA A 260 -15.04 5.79 14.82
N THR A 261 -16.22 5.93 15.44
CA THR A 261 -17.25 4.88 15.46
C THR A 261 -17.85 4.56 14.07
N TRP A 262 -17.64 5.41 13.07
CA TRP A 262 -18.13 5.19 11.70
C TRP A 262 -17.28 4.17 10.93
N PHE A 263 -16.03 3.95 11.35
CA PHE A 263 -15.14 2.97 10.74
C PHE A 263 -15.53 1.55 11.15
N LYS A 264 -15.96 0.77 10.17
CA LYS A 264 -16.32 -0.65 10.35
C LYS A 264 -15.10 -1.55 10.18
N SER A 265 -14.98 -2.56 11.03
CA SER A 265 -14.02 -3.66 10.85
C SER A 265 -14.28 -4.40 9.53
N GLY A 266 -13.21 -4.85 8.89
CA GLY A 266 -13.24 -5.55 7.60
C GLY A 266 -13.48 -4.68 6.37
N VAL A 267 -13.71 -3.37 6.54
CA VAL A 267 -13.96 -2.44 5.43
C VAL A 267 -12.73 -1.60 5.16
N ARG A 268 -12.36 -1.47 3.88
CA ARG A 268 -11.26 -0.60 3.45
C ARG A 268 -11.76 0.85 3.30
N TYR A 269 -10.91 1.79 3.71
CA TYR A 269 -11.18 3.22 3.59
C TYR A 269 -9.99 3.94 2.97
N PHE A 270 -10.27 5.05 2.30
CA PHE A 270 -9.28 6.02 1.86
C PHE A 270 -9.79 7.43 2.16
N PHE A 271 -9.03 8.21 2.91
CA PHE A 271 -9.38 9.55 3.38
C PHE A 271 -10.76 9.60 4.06
N GLY A 272 -11.10 8.59 4.85
CA GLY A 272 -12.40 8.47 5.53
C GLY A 272 -13.54 7.98 4.64
N HIS A 273 -13.33 7.80 3.34
CA HIS A 273 -14.33 7.29 2.40
C HIS A 273 -14.20 5.77 2.23
N ARG A 274 -15.33 5.06 2.22
CA ARG A 274 -15.32 3.61 1.94
C ARG A 274 -14.89 3.35 0.51
N ILE A 275 -13.93 2.46 0.33
CA ILE A 275 -13.55 1.97 -0.98
C ILE A 275 -14.60 0.93 -1.44
N PRO A 276 -15.06 0.97 -2.69
CA PRO A 276 -15.98 -0.03 -3.22
C PRO A 276 -15.37 -1.44 -3.23
N ASP A 277 -16.13 -2.38 -2.66
CA ASP A 277 -15.92 -3.83 -2.80
C ASP A 277 -16.46 -4.38 -4.13
#